data_AF-A0A3S0AXE8-F1
#
_entry.id   AF-A0A3S0AXE8-F1
#
_cell.length_a   1.000
_cell.length_b   1.000
_cell.length_c   1.000
_cell.angle_alpha   90.00
_cell.angle_beta   90.00
_cell.angle_gamma   90.00
#
_symmetry.space_group_name_H-M   'P 1'
#
loop_
_entity.id
_entity.type
_entity.pdbx_description
1 polymer ?
#
loop_
_entity_poly.entity_id
_entity_poly.type
_entity_poly.pdbx_seq_one_letter_code
_entity_poly.pdbx_strand_id
1 'polypeptide(L)'
;MEKITFVKFRKLTIRYISLITVFFVFIMGSSFKGASMEFSSVNNGVETDAVVIKSHTLEHHLAEKERYFSSFQMGYSVVDANLKMEAGINDISIIPPVDTDGDGVTDEKEIQDGTDKNDPCDLIVAHQNCSPSTEWKNADCDGDGVTNEKELDDDTDPFDSCDLIVAHQNCSPSTEWKNADCDGDGVTNEKELDDDTDSFDSCDLIVAHQNCSPSSEWKNADCDGDGVTNEKELDDDTDPFDSCDLIVAHQNCSPSTEWKNADCDGDGVTNEKELDDDTDPFDSCDLIVAHQNCSPSTEWKNADCDGDGVTNGDEITDGTDPLDPCDYNPDSITLPQSGDYLTADCDGDGVTNEDETTDGTDPLDGCDYVAEHQTQPTSTDWNAVDCDGDGVTNEDETTDGTDPQDPCDFNPDSITLPQSGDYLTADCDGDGVTNEDETTDGTDPLDGCDYMAEHQTQPTSTDWNAVDCDGDGVTNEDETTDGTDPQDPCDYNPDSITLPQSGDYLTADCDGDGVTNEDETTDGTDPLD
;
A
#
# COMPACT_ATOMS: atom_id res chain seq x y z
N MET A 1 10.20 29.19 -33.70
CA MET A 1 10.62 28.16 -32.74
C MET A 1 10.05 26.86 -33.25
N GLU A 2 10.53 26.30 -34.37
CA GLU A 2 11.83 25.64 -34.57
C GLU A 2 12.14 24.61 -33.47
N LYS A 3 11.85 23.34 -33.75
CA LYS A 3 12.78 22.24 -33.54
C LYS A 3 12.78 21.36 -34.79
N ILE A 4 13.82 21.55 -35.61
CA ILE A 4 14.16 20.73 -36.77
C ILE A 4 15.39 19.93 -36.36
N THR A 5 15.33 18.61 -36.45
CA THR A 5 16.51 17.74 -36.28
C THR A 5 16.94 17.23 -37.65
N PHE A 6 18.19 17.53 -38.05
CA PHE A 6 18.79 17.07 -39.30
C PHE A 6 19.66 15.85 -39.06
N VAL A 7 19.43 14.76 -39.80
CA VAL A 7 20.43 13.70 -40.00
C VAL A 7 20.84 13.70 -41.47
N LYS A 8 22.15 13.78 -41.72
CA LYS A 8 22.74 13.91 -43.05
C LYS A 8 23.50 12.62 -43.39
N PHE A 9 22.95 11.80 -44.28
CA PHE A 9 23.73 10.83 -45.05
C PHE A 9 23.36 10.90 -46.55
N ARG A 10 24.34 10.61 -47.39
CA ARG A 10 24.47 11.11 -48.77
C ARG A 10 23.38 10.60 -49.74
N LYS A 11 22.75 11.61 -50.37
CA LYS A 11 22.08 11.67 -51.68
C LYS A 11 20.68 11.05 -51.82
N LEU A 12 19.72 11.99 -51.87
CA LEU A 12 18.32 11.97 -52.29
C LEU A 12 17.27 11.61 -51.21
N THR A 13 16.47 12.64 -50.88
CA THR A 13 15.29 12.60 -50.03
C THR A 13 14.06 12.67 -50.94
N ILE A 14 13.17 11.67 -50.89
CA ILE A 14 11.82 11.73 -51.46
C ILE A 14 10.85 11.89 -50.28
N ARG A 15 9.92 12.84 -50.40
CA ARG A 15 8.84 13.08 -49.44
C ARG A 15 7.68 12.14 -49.77
N TYR A 16 7.22 11.36 -48.79
CA TYR A 16 5.91 10.71 -48.84
C TYR A 16 4.94 11.55 -48.02
N ILE A 17 3.93 12.11 -48.67
CA ILE A 17 2.74 12.68 -48.03
C ILE A 17 1.58 11.93 -48.66
N SER A 18 0.86 11.17 -47.83
CA SER A 18 -0.37 10.50 -48.20
C SER A 18 -1.43 11.57 -48.52
N LEU A 19 -1.92 11.58 -49.75
CA LEU A 19 -3.05 12.41 -50.14
C LEU A 19 -3.85 11.70 -51.24
N ILE A 20 -4.94 11.10 -50.79
CA ILE A 20 -6.06 10.62 -51.60
C ILE A 20 -6.47 11.74 -52.56
N THR A 21 -6.44 11.50 -53.87
CA THR A 21 -7.07 12.40 -54.85
C THR A 21 -7.78 11.60 -55.93
N VAL A 22 -9.10 11.55 -55.79
CA VAL A 22 -10.07 11.10 -56.78
C VAL A 22 -10.06 12.09 -57.97
N PHE A 23 -9.78 11.61 -59.19
CA PHE A 23 -9.95 12.41 -60.40
C PHE A 23 -11.11 11.89 -61.25
N PHE A 24 -12.24 12.59 -61.14
CA PHE A 24 -13.29 12.64 -62.15
C PHE A 24 -12.78 13.47 -63.34
N VAL A 25 -12.77 12.89 -64.55
CA VAL A 25 -12.47 13.63 -65.79
C VAL A 25 -13.78 14.07 -66.43
N PHE A 26 -14.05 15.38 -66.34
CA PHE A 26 -15.08 16.08 -67.12
C PHE A 26 -14.49 16.51 -68.47
N ILE A 27 -15.19 16.18 -69.56
CA ILE A 27 -14.89 16.64 -70.91
C ILE A 27 -15.51 18.03 -71.10
N MET A 28 -14.72 19.03 -71.50
CA MET A 28 -15.21 20.21 -72.22
C MET A 28 -14.44 20.36 -73.53
N GLY A 29 -15.17 20.32 -74.64
CA GLY A 29 -14.65 20.52 -75.99
C GLY A 29 -14.67 21.98 -76.45
N SER A 30 -13.80 22.30 -77.41
CA SER A 30 -13.85 23.35 -78.45
C SER A 30 -12.47 23.39 -79.12
N SER A 31 -12.22 23.48 -80.43
CA SER A 31 -13.04 23.51 -81.65
C SER A 31 -12.08 23.45 -82.87
N PHE A 32 -12.66 23.20 -84.04
CA PHE A 32 -12.15 23.46 -85.41
C PHE A 32 -11.37 22.41 -86.24
N LYS A 33 -12.15 21.81 -87.15
CA LYS A 33 -11.97 21.64 -88.61
C LYS A 33 -11.01 20.57 -89.15
N GLY A 34 -11.61 19.57 -89.81
CA GLY A 34 -10.97 18.89 -90.95
C GLY A 34 -11.58 17.56 -91.38
N ALA A 35 -12.69 17.63 -92.12
CA ALA A 35 -13.23 16.60 -93.03
C ALA A 35 -13.78 15.28 -92.46
N SER A 36 -15.05 15.09 -92.80
CA SER A 36 -15.95 13.95 -92.67
C SER A 36 -15.49 12.66 -93.35
N MET A 37 -15.79 11.50 -92.74
CA MET A 37 -16.65 10.50 -93.40
C MET A 37 -17.23 9.49 -92.40
N GLU A 38 -18.46 9.10 -92.68
CA GLU A 38 -19.40 8.37 -91.81
C GLU A 38 -18.99 6.93 -91.50
N PHE A 39 -19.31 6.50 -90.28
CA PHE A 39 -19.37 5.10 -89.87
C PHE A 39 -20.78 4.55 -90.18
N SER A 40 -20.86 3.43 -90.89
CA SER A 40 -22.04 2.56 -90.89
C SER A 40 -21.73 1.38 -89.97
N SER A 41 -22.55 1.20 -88.94
CA SER A 41 -22.49 0.04 -88.06
C SER A 41 -22.99 -1.22 -88.77
N VAL A 42 -22.48 -2.37 -88.36
CA VAL A 42 -23.27 -3.46 -87.73
C VAL A 42 -22.35 -4.69 -87.52
N ASN A 43 -22.24 -5.08 -86.24
CA ASN A 43 -22.04 -6.41 -85.65
C ASN A 43 -20.95 -7.37 -86.18
N ASN A 44 -19.92 -7.60 -85.37
CA ASN A 44 -19.80 -8.78 -84.49
C ASN A 44 -18.36 -8.95 -84.02
N GLY A 45 -18.19 -9.15 -82.71
CA GLY A 45 -17.32 -10.19 -82.14
C GLY A 45 -15.80 -10.10 -82.32
N VAL A 46 -15.15 -10.05 -81.16
CA VAL A 46 -13.84 -10.62 -80.83
C VAL A 46 -12.61 -9.75 -81.14
N GLU A 47 -11.85 -9.55 -80.07
CA GLU A 47 -10.67 -8.70 -79.90
C GLU A 47 -9.46 -9.15 -80.73
N THR A 48 -8.57 -8.18 -80.87
CA THR A 48 -7.44 -8.09 -81.80
C THR A 48 -6.16 -8.78 -81.28
N ASP A 49 -5.58 -9.64 -82.11
CA ASP A 49 -4.20 -10.14 -81.95
C ASP A 49 -3.15 -9.05 -82.21
N ALA A 50 -2.16 -8.96 -81.32
CA ALA A 50 -0.99 -8.10 -81.46
C ALA A 50 0.19 -8.85 -82.11
N VAL A 51 0.72 -8.25 -83.17
CA VAL A 51 1.94 -8.67 -83.87
C VAL A 51 3.18 -8.18 -83.11
N VAL A 52 4.12 -9.07 -82.74
CA VAL A 52 5.49 -8.67 -82.36
C VAL A 52 6.53 -9.66 -82.90
N ILE A 53 7.53 -9.09 -83.57
CA ILE A 53 8.72 -9.72 -84.17
C ILE A 53 9.81 -9.86 -83.08
N LYS A 54 10.56 -10.97 -83.03
CA LYS A 54 11.79 -11.08 -82.20
C LYS A 54 13.01 -11.58 -83.00
N SER A 55 14.14 -10.90 -82.77
CA SER A 55 15.50 -11.26 -83.22
C SER A 55 16.38 -11.68 -82.03
N HIS A 56 17.41 -12.47 -82.31
CA HIS A 56 18.18 -13.36 -81.41
C HIS A 56 19.33 -12.74 -80.57
N THR A 57 19.70 -13.45 -79.48
CA THR A 57 20.99 -13.53 -78.70
C THR A 57 21.40 -12.33 -77.82
N LEU A 58 21.98 -12.44 -76.59
CA LEU A 58 22.98 -13.35 -76.00
C LEU A 58 22.94 -13.31 -74.43
N GLU A 59 23.44 -14.36 -73.75
CA GLU A 59 23.48 -14.63 -72.29
C GLU A 59 24.36 -13.69 -71.41
N HIS A 60 24.09 -13.61 -70.08
CA HIS A 60 24.93 -14.12 -68.96
C HIS A 60 24.72 -13.37 -67.60
N HIS A 61 24.42 -14.13 -66.52
CA HIS A 61 24.77 -13.95 -65.08
C HIS A 61 24.32 -12.73 -64.24
N LEU A 62 23.37 -12.92 -63.29
CA LEU A 62 23.54 -13.05 -61.81
C LEU A 62 22.16 -12.90 -61.11
N ALA A 63 21.96 -13.64 -60.01
CA ALA A 63 20.69 -13.81 -59.28
C ALA A 63 20.44 -12.77 -58.16
N GLU A 64 19.20 -12.84 -57.61
CA GLU A 64 18.63 -12.24 -56.38
C GLU A 64 17.89 -10.87 -56.45
N LYS A 65 16.56 -10.93 -56.61
CA LYS A 65 15.53 -10.47 -55.63
C LYS A 65 14.13 -10.50 -56.27
N GLU A 66 13.24 -11.34 -55.75
CA GLU A 66 11.82 -11.37 -56.13
C GLU A 66 10.95 -10.80 -55.01
N ARG A 67 10.07 -9.84 -55.36
CA ARG A 67 8.66 -9.79 -54.95
C ARG A 67 7.92 -8.63 -55.65
N TYR A 68 6.69 -8.92 -56.07
CA TYR A 68 5.61 -8.07 -56.60
C TYR A 68 5.78 -7.46 -58.00
N PHE A 69 5.33 -8.19 -59.02
CA PHE A 69 4.20 -7.80 -59.88
C PHE A 69 3.74 -9.04 -60.67
N SER A 70 2.54 -9.53 -60.36
CA SER A 70 1.89 -10.66 -61.03
C SER A 70 1.76 -10.38 -62.53
N SER A 71 2.52 -11.14 -63.32
CA SER A 71 2.38 -11.24 -64.76
C SER A 71 1.28 -12.23 -65.08
N PHE A 72 0.17 -11.75 -65.67
CA PHE A 72 -0.74 -12.59 -66.42
C PHE A 72 0.02 -13.19 -67.61
N GLN A 73 0.53 -14.40 -67.42
CA GLN A 73 1.32 -15.12 -68.41
C GLN A 73 0.64 -16.47 -68.66
N MET A 74 -0.30 -16.47 -69.60
CA MET A 74 -0.87 -17.70 -70.16
C MET A 74 0.23 -18.47 -70.88
N GLY A 75 0.86 -19.41 -70.18
CA GLY A 75 1.85 -20.31 -70.74
C GLY A 75 1.18 -21.40 -71.57
N TYR A 76 1.19 -21.27 -72.89
CA TYR A 76 0.98 -22.42 -73.78
C TYR A 76 2.33 -23.04 -74.12
N SER A 77 2.54 -24.29 -73.70
CA SER A 77 3.66 -25.13 -74.15
C SER A 77 3.39 -25.57 -75.59
N VAL A 78 4.19 -25.07 -76.55
CA VAL A 78 4.19 -25.59 -77.93
C VAL A 78 5.26 -26.67 -78.02
N VAL A 79 4.82 -27.93 -78.07
CA VAL A 79 5.68 -29.06 -78.40
C VAL A 79 6.06 -28.95 -79.88
N ASP A 80 7.36 -28.91 -80.16
CA ASP A 80 7.93 -28.76 -81.50
C ASP A 80 7.71 -30.04 -82.34
N ALA A 81 6.52 -30.20 -82.91
CA ALA A 81 6.16 -31.32 -83.76
C ALA A 81 6.37 -30.97 -85.25
N ASN A 82 7.55 -31.32 -85.77
CA ASN A 82 7.77 -31.44 -87.21
C ASN A 82 6.97 -32.62 -87.78
N LEU A 83 5.68 -32.43 -88.05
CA LEU A 83 4.84 -33.42 -88.74
C LEU A 83 4.38 -32.86 -90.10
N LYS A 84 4.91 -33.49 -91.16
CA LYS A 84 4.42 -33.34 -92.52
C LYS A 84 2.97 -33.79 -92.58
N MET A 85 2.12 -32.87 -93.01
CA MET A 85 0.68 -33.00 -93.14
C MET A 85 0.31 -34.05 -94.20
N GLU A 86 0.07 -35.28 -93.78
CA GLU A 86 -0.86 -36.22 -94.41
C GLU A 86 -1.59 -37.01 -93.31
N ALA A 87 -2.93 -37.02 -93.41
CA ALA A 87 -3.92 -37.52 -92.44
C ALA A 87 -4.33 -36.53 -91.34
N GLY A 88 -5.62 -36.18 -91.34
CA GLY A 88 -6.21 -35.18 -90.47
C GLY A 88 -6.15 -35.55 -88.99
N ILE A 89 -5.59 -34.62 -88.22
CA ILE A 89 -5.84 -34.48 -86.78
C ILE A 89 -6.79 -33.29 -86.67
N ASN A 90 -8.07 -33.57 -86.49
CA ASN A 90 -9.04 -32.59 -86.00
C ASN A 90 -9.03 -32.73 -84.47
N ASP A 91 -9.03 -31.59 -83.76
CA ASP A 91 -8.89 -31.37 -82.31
C ASP A 91 -7.46 -31.40 -81.74
N ILE A 92 -6.91 -30.20 -81.53
CA ILE A 92 -6.00 -29.94 -80.41
C ILE A 92 -6.91 -29.64 -79.22
N SER A 93 -7.17 -30.65 -78.39
CA SER A 93 -7.84 -30.45 -77.11
C SER A 93 -6.84 -29.79 -76.16
N ILE A 94 -7.05 -28.50 -75.89
CA ILE A 94 -6.40 -27.83 -74.76
C ILE A 94 -7.08 -28.39 -73.53
N ILE A 95 -6.37 -29.26 -72.81
CA ILE A 95 -6.86 -29.77 -71.52
C ILE A 95 -6.80 -28.56 -70.57
N PRO A 96 -7.92 -28.13 -69.96
CA PRO A 96 -7.86 -27.11 -68.93
C PRO A 96 -6.90 -27.57 -67.84
N PRO A 97 -6.15 -26.65 -67.20
CA PRO A 97 -5.29 -27.04 -66.09
C PRO A 97 -6.17 -27.75 -65.06
N VAL A 98 -5.74 -28.95 -64.68
CA VAL A 98 -6.45 -29.80 -63.75
C VAL A 98 -6.07 -29.34 -62.36
N ASP A 99 -7.07 -29.25 -61.50
CA ASP A 99 -6.99 -29.04 -60.06
C ASP A 99 -7.81 -30.22 -59.50
N THR A 100 -7.11 -31.19 -58.93
CA THR A 100 -7.67 -32.53 -58.66
C THR A 100 -8.45 -32.59 -57.36
N ASP A 101 -8.05 -31.82 -56.35
CA ASP A 101 -8.69 -31.71 -55.03
C ASP A 101 -9.50 -30.42 -54.86
N GLY A 102 -9.37 -29.46 -55.77
CA GLY A 102 -10.22 -28.29 -55.86
C GLY A 102 -9.83 -27.18 -54.90
N ASP A 103 -8.57 -27.10 -54.48
CA ASP A 103 -8.04 -26.12 -53.54
C ASP A 103 -7.72 -24.74 -54.18
N GLY A 104 -7.83 -24.65 -55.51
CA GLY A 104 -7.50 -23.46 -56.28
C GLY A 104 -6.05 -23.40 -56.77
N VAL A 105 -5.25 -24.44 -56.55
CA VAL A 105 -3.89 -24.64 -57.09
C VAL A 105 -3.91 -25.79 -58.10
N THR A 106 -3.42 -25.53 -59.30
CA THR A 106 -3.38 -26.56 -60.35
C THR A 106 -2.39 -27.69 -60.05
N ASP A 107 -2.69 -28.94 -60.41
CA ASP A 107 -1.81 -30.13 -60.29
C ASP A 107 -0.36 -29.86 -60.73
N GLU A 108 -0.16 -29.09 -61.80
CA GLU A 108 1.18 -28.77 -62.32
C GLU A 108 1.97 -27.85 -61.37
N LYS A 109 1.27 -26.96 -60.69
CA LYS A 109 1.83 -26.01 -59.73
C LYS A 109 2.13 -26.69 -58.39
N GLU A 110 1.26 -27.57 -57.92
CA GLU A 110 1.50 -28.38 -56.72
C GLU A 110 2.72 -29.29 -56.88
N ILE A 111 2.92 -29.89 -58.06
CA ILE A 111 4.15 -30.65 -58.37
C ILE A 111 5.41 -29.75 -58.29
N GLN A 112 5.30 -28.47 -58.64
CA GLN A 112 6.42 -27.52 -58.52
C GLN A 112 6.65 -27.08 -57.09
N ASP A 113 5.59 -26.95 -56.31
CA ASP A 113 5.61 -26.48 -54.93
C ASP A 113 5.92 -27.60 -53.93
N GLY A 114 5.74 -28.85 -54.34
CA GLY A 114 5.98 -30.04 -53.54
C GLY A 114 4.79 -30.43 -52.65
N THR A 115 3.59 -29.97 -52.98
CA THR A 115 2.33 -30.26 -52.26
C THR A 115 1.56 -31.42 -52.92
N ASP A 116 0.66 -32.08 -52.19
CA ASP A 116 -0.13 -33.23 -52.66
C ASP A 116 -1.42 -32.80 -53.35
N LYS A 117 -1.40 -32.90 -54.67
CA LYS A 117 -2.52 -32.75 -55.62
C LYS A 117 -3.81 -33.55 -55.37
N ASN A 118 -3.91 -34.30 -54.27
CA ASN A 118 -5.15 -34.99 -53.91
C ASN A 118 -5.59 -34.64 -52.48
N ASP A 119 -4.91 -33.72 -51.83
CA ASP A 119 -5.17 -33.25 -50.48
C ASP A 119 -5.50 -31.76 -50.52
N PRO A 120 -6.80 -31.38 -50.42
CA PRO A 120 -7.22 -29.99 -50.53
C PRO A 120 -6.66 -29.07 -49.43
N CYS A 121 -6.02 -29.63 -48.41
CA CYS A 121 -5.39 -28.89 -47.32
C CYS A 121 -3.86 -28.86 -47.40
N ASP A 122 -3.25 -29.52 -48.39
CA ASP A 122 -1.81 -29.44 -48.66
C ASP A 122 -1.58 -28.48 -49.84
N LEU A 123 -1.51 -27.18 -49.57
CA LEU A 123 -1.23 -26.17 -50.59
C LEU A 123 -0.42 -24.98 -50.09
N ILE A 124 0.09 -24.22 -51.05
CA ILE A 124 0.60 -22.87 -50.80
C ILE A 124 -0.47 -21.87 -51.21
N VAL A 125 -1.16 -21.25 -50.24
CA VAL A 125 -2.26 -20.29 -50.46
C VAL A 125 -1.89 -19.19 -51.47
N ALA A 126 -0.66 -18.67 -51.39
CA ALA A 126 -0.17 -17.63 -52.31
C ALA A 126 -0.07 -18.07 -53.78
N HIS A 127 -0.18 -19.37 -54.06
CA HIS A 127 -0.10 -19.96 -55.39
C HIS A 127 -1.46 -20.33 -55.99
N GLN A 128 -2.56 -20.05 -55.27
CA GLN A 128 -3.90 -20.18 -55.83
C GLN A 128 -4.01 -19.40 -57.15
N ASN A 129 -4.19 -20.14 -58.24
CA ASN A 129 -4.19 -19.65 -59.61
C ASN A 129 -5.47 -20.01 -60.38
N CYS A 130 -6.40 -20.72 -59.72
CA CYS A 130 -7.80 -20.90 -60.12
C CYS A 130 -8.74 -20.65 -58.94
N SER A 131 -10.06 -20.69 -59.18
CA SER A 131 -11.06 -20.49 -58.13
C SER A 131 -11.24 -21.77 -57.31
N PRO A 132 -11.12 -21.71 -55.97
CA PRO A 132 -11.36 -22.88 -55.12
C PRO A 132 -12.77 -23.45 -55.28
N SER A 133 -12.88 -24.76 -55.12
CA SER A 133 -14.12 -25.52 -55.17
C SER A 133 -15.04 -25.23 -53.98
N THR A 134 -16.30 -25.63 -54.10
CA THR A 134 -17.23 -25.59 -52.97
C THR A 134 -16.86 -26.62 -51.90
N GLU A 135 -16.25 -27.75 -52.30
CA GLU A 135 -15.69 -28.71 -51.35
C GLU A 135 -14.61 -28.08 -50.47
N TRP A 136 -13.60 -27.42 -51.05
CA TRP A 136 -12.54 -26.72 -50.30
C TRP A 136 -13.08 -25.62 -49.40
N LYS A 137 -14.01 -24.79 -49.90
CA LYS A 137 -14.65 -23.72 -49.12
C LYS A 137 -15.35 -24.19 -47.84
N ASN A 138 -15.91 -25.40 -47.87
CA ASN A 138 -16.59 -26.01 -46.72
C ASN A 138 -15.68 -26.95 -45.92
N ALA A 139 -14.43 -27.13 -46.34
CA ALA A 139 -13.44 -27.84 -45.54
C ALA A 139 -12.99 -26.94 -44.39
N ASP A 140 -12.42 -27.58 -43.39
CA ASP A 140 -11.76 -27.01 -42.22
C ASP A 140 -10.39 -27.68 -42.23
N CYS A 141 -9.37 -26.95 -42.70
CA CYS A 141 -8.08 -27.52 -43.07
C CYS A 141 -7.11 -27.67 -41.91
N ASP A 142 -7.23 -26.83 -40.89
CA ASP A 142 -6.44 -26.90 -39.65
C ASP A 142 -7.20 -27.56 -38.48
N GLY A 143 -8.51 -27.79 -38.65
CA GLY A 143 -9.34 -28.52 -37.72
C GLY A 143 -9.83 -27.66 -36.55
N ASP A 144 -9.84 -26.34 -36.66
CA ASP A 144 -10.22 -25.41 -35.59
C ASP A 144 -11.75 -25.25 -35.40
N GLY A 145 -12.54 -25.85 -36.30
CA GLY A 145 -14.00 -25.75 -36.29
C GLY A 145 -14.57 -24.58 -37.11
N VAL A 146 -13.75 -23.83 -37.84
CA VAL A 146 -14.11 -22.78 -38.77
C VAL A 146 -13.83 -23.25 -40.20
N THR A 147 -14.77 -23.06 -41.11
CA THR A 147 -14.54 -23.43 -42.52
C THR A 147 -13.63 -22.43 -43.21
N ASN A 148 -12.82 -22.88 -44.17
CA ASN A 148 -11.92 -22.04 -44.99
C ASN A 148 -12.62 -20.80 -45.60
N GLU A 149 -13.88 -20.90 -46.04
CA GLU A 149 -14.62 -19.73 -46.56
C GLU A 149 -14.91 -18.68 -45.48
N LYS A 150 -15.17 -19.12 -44.25
CA LYS A 150 -15.49 -18.24 -43.13
C LYS A 150 -14.24 -17.53 -42.62
N GLU A 151 -13.11 -18.22 -42.56
CA GLU A 151 -11.81 -17.64 -42.21
C GLU A 151 -11.36 -16.59 -43.22
N LEU A 152 -11.52 -16.89 -44.51
CA LEU A 152 -11.30 -15.90 -45.57
C LEU A 152 -12.22 -14.66 -45.44
N ASP A 153 -13.44 -14.83 -44.92
CA ASP A 153 -14.37 -13.72 -44.64
C ASP A 153 -13.99 -12.96 -43.35
N ASP A 154 -13.31 -13.61 -42.42
CA ASP A 154 -12.87 -13.08 -41.12
C ASP A 154 -11.43 -12.53 -41.13
N ASP A 155 -10.73 -12.67 -42.26
CA ASP A 155 -9.32 -12.35 -42.43
C ASP A 155 -8.39 -13.18 -41.50
N THR A 156 -8.75 -14.45 -41.22
CA THR A 156 -7.91 -15.44 -40.50
C THR A 156 -7.31 -16.51 -41.43
N ASP A 157 -6.30 -17.26 -40.99
CA ASP A 157 -5.53 -18.23 -41.80
C ASP A 157 -6.07 -19.67 -41.74
N PRO A 158 -6.63 -20.23 -42.84
CA PRO A 158 -7.19 -21.60 -42.91
C PRO A 158 -6.24 -22.77 -42.65
N PHE A 159 -5.00 -22.48 -42.28
CA PHE A 159 -3.94 -23.44 -42.05
C PHE A 159 -3.25 -23.23 -40.69
N ASP A 160 -3.70 -22.25 -39.90
CA ASP A 160 -3.19 -21.98 -38.56
C ASP A 160 -4.34 -22.11 -37.56
N SER A 161 -4.37 -23.25 -36.88
CA SER A 161 -5.42 -23.62 -35.94
C SER A 161 -5.57 -22.67 -34.75
N CYS A 162 -4.62 -21.74 -34.57
CA CYS A 162 -4.64 -20.72 -33.55
C CYS A 162 -4.87 -19.29 -34.10
N ASP A 163 -5.21 -19.16 -35.37
CA ASP A 163 -5.66 -17.92 -35.99
C ASP A 163 -7.15 -18.05 -36.32
N LEU A 164 -8.02 -17.85 -35.32
CA LEU A 164 -9.47 -17.90 -35.54
C LEU A 164 -10.24 -16.93 -34.66
N ILE A 165 -11.54 -16.81 -34.98
CA ILE A 165 -12.52 -16.19 -34.10
C ILE A 165 -13.39 -17.31 -33.53
N VAL A 166 -13.22 -17.65 -32.24
CA VAL A 166 -13.95 -18.77 -31.58
C VAL A 166 -15.47 -18.69 -31.80
N ALA A 167 -16.04 -17.49 -31.71
CA ALA A 167 -17.48 -17.26 -31.91
C ALA A 167 -17.98 -17.56 -33.33
N HIS A 168 -17.07 -17.74 -34.29
CA HIS A 168 -17.37 -18.05 -35.69
C HIS A 168 -17.21 -19.53 -36.06
N GLN A 169 -16.85 -20.39 -35.11
CA GLN A 169 -16.88 -21.85 -35.30
C GLN A 169 -18.25 -22.28 -35.85
N ASN A 170 -18.23 -22.84 -37.06
CA ASN A 170 -19.41 -23.21 -37.83
C ASN A 170 -19.41 -24.69 -38.24
N CYS A 171 -18.38 -25.44 -37.85
CA CYS A 171 -18.32 -26.90 -37.87
C CYS A 171 -17.79 -27.43 -36.51
N SER A 172 -17.36 -28.68 -36.43
CA SER A 172 -16.93 -29.30 -35.16
C SER A 172 -15.42 -29.33 -35.07
N PRO A 173 -14.79 -28.70 -34.05
CA PRO A 173 -13.34 -28.71 -33.89
C PRO A 173 -12.77 -30.13 -33.79
N SER A 174 -11.58 -30.30 -34.33
CA SER A 174 -10.79 -31.52 -34.31
C SER A 174 -10.31 -31.88 -32.91
N THR A 175 -9.86 -33.12 -32.74
CA THR A 175 -9.23 -33.53 -31.46
C THR A 175 -7.87 -32.87 -31.29
N GLU A 176 -7.19 -32.60 -32.40
CA GLU A 176 -5.92 -31.88 -32.45
C GLU A 176 -6.08 -30.45 -31.89
N TRP A 177 -7.03 -29.67 -32.40
CA TRP A 177 -7.32 -28.31 -31.90
C TRP A 177 -7.74 -28.32 -30.43
N LYS A 178 -8.62 -29.24 -30.03
CA LYS A 178 -9.06 -29.37 -28.62
C LYS A 178 -7.92 -29.61 -27.63
N ASN A 179 -6.87 -30.30 -28.07
CA ASN A 179 -5.68 -30.57 -27.23
C ASN A 179 -4.54 -29.57 -27.47
N ALA A 180 -4.71 -28.61 -28.39
CA ALA A 180 -3.78 -27.52 -28.56
C ALA A 180 -3.92 -26.52 -27.40
N ASP A 181 -2.89 -25.73 -27.22
CA ASP A 181 -2.76 -24.63 -26.27
C ASP A 181 -2.25 -23.47 -27.12
N CYS A 182 -3.18 -22.60 -27.53
CA CYS A 182 -2.94 -21.63 -28.59
C CYS A 182 -2.20 -20.38 -28.12
N ASP A 183 -2.39 -19.98 -26.87
CA ASP A 183 -1.70 -18.84 -26.24
C ASP A 183 -0.48 -19.26 -25.40
N GLY A 184 -0.32 -20.56 -25.16
CA GLY A 184 0.82 -21.15 -24.49
C GLY A 184 0.77 -21.02 -22.97
N ASP A 185 -0.40 -20.82 -22.37
CA ASP A 185 -0.59 -20.63 -20.94
C ASP A 185 -0.58 -21.94 -20.12
N GLY A 186 -0.56 -23.09 -20.81
CA GLY A 186 -0.59 -24.42 -20.22
C GLY A 186 -1.99 -25.01 -20.05
N VAL A 187 -3.03 -24.36 -20.53
CA VAL A 187 -4.43 -24.80 -20.57
C VAL A 187 -4.81 -25.10 -22.02
N THR A 188 -5.36 -26.29 -22.27
CA THR A 188 -5.80 -26.64 -23.62
C THR A 188 -7.08 -25.89 -24.00
N ASN A 189 -7.27 -25.59 -25.30
CA ASN A 189 -8.46 -24.94 -25.84
C ASN A 189 -9.79 -25.59 -25.39
N GLU A 190 -9.87 -26.92 -25.26
CA GLU A 190 -11.09 -27.59 -24.76
C GLU A 190 -11.38 -27.25 -23.30
N LYS A 191 -10.34 -27.09 -22.49
CA LYS A 191 -10.46 -26.79 -21.06
C LYS A 191 -10.85 -25.34 -20.82
N GLU A 192 -10.30 -24.42 -21.60
CA GLU A 192 -10.66 -23.00 -21.55
C GLU A 192 -12.11 -22.77 -21.97
N LEU A 193 -12.56 -23.45 -23.02
CA LEU A 193 -13.96 -23.43 -23.42
C LEU A 193 -14.89 -23.97 -22.32
N ASP A 194 -14.43 -24.95 -21.54
CA ASP A 194 -15.16 -25.48 -20.38
C ASP A 194 -15.13 -24.51 -19.17
N ASP A 195 -14.11 -23.66 -19.07
CA ASP A 195 -13.90 -22.69 -17.99
C ASP A 195 -14.42 -21.28 -18.30
N ASP A 196 -14.90 -21.07 -19.53
CA ASP A 196 -15.28 -19.77 -20.09
C ASP A 196 -14.12 -18.76 -20.10
N THR A 197 -12.88 -19.21 -20.40
CA THR A 197 -11.68 -18.38 -20.60
C THR A 197 -11.28 -18.28 -22.07
N ASP A 198 -10.44 -17.30 -22.44
CA ASP A 198 -10.05 -17.01 -23.82
C ASP A 198 -8.76 -17.71 -24.27
N SER A 199 -8.90 -18.70 -25.16
CA SER A 199 -7.79 -19.47 -25.79
C SER A 199 -6.74 -18.70 -26.58
N PHE A 200 -6.85 -17.38 -26.63
CA PHE A 200 -5.92 -16.48 -27.30
C PHE A 200 -5.36 -15.38 -26.38
N ASP A 201 -5.78 -15.33 -25.12
CA ASP A 201 -5.28 -14.41 -24.12
C ASP A 201 -4.62 -15.19 -22.98
N SER A 202 -3.28 -15.24 -23.03
CA SER A 202 -2.47 -16.00 -22.09
C SER A 202 -2.60 -15.54 -20.62
N CYS A 203 -3.30 -14.43 -20.37
CA CYS A 203 -3.59 -13.92 -19.04
C CYS A 203 -5.06 -14.11 -18.62
N ASP A 204 -5.88 -14.76 -19.44
CA ASP A 204 -7.24 -15.16 -19.12
C ASP A 204 -7.28 -16.67 -18.90
N LEU A 205 -6.90 -17.14 -17.70
CA LEU A 205 -6.97 -18.55 -17.36
C LEU A 205 -7.24 -18.81 -15.89
N ILE A 206 -7.54 -20.08 -15.60
CA ILE A 206 -7.54 -20.59 -14.23
C ILE A 206 -6.25 -21.41 -14.04
N VAL A 207 -5.27 -20.88 -13.30
CA VAL A 207 -3.96 -21.55 -13.06
C VAL A 207 -4.12 -23.01 -12.65
N ALA A 208 -5.05 -23.30 -11.75
CA ALA A 208 -5.29 -24.66 -11.23
C ALA A 208 -5.79 -25.66 -12.30
N HIS A 209 -6.19 -25.17 -13.48
CA HIS A 209 -6.67 -25.98 -14.60
C HIS A 209 -5.63 -26.24 -15.68
N GLN A 210 -4.39 -25.73 -15.52
CA GLN A 210 -3.27 -26.10 -16.38
C GLN A 210 -3.16 -27.63 -16.51
N ASN A 211 -3.31 -28.11 -17.73
CA ASN A 211 -3.36 -29.53 -18.08
C ASN A 211 -2.33 -29.93 -19.13
N CYS A 212 -1.53 -28.97 -19.61
CA CYS A 212 -0.31 -29.18 -20.36
C CYS A 212 0.84 -28.35 -19.77
N SER A 213 1.94 -28.13 -20.52
CA SER A 213 3.11 -27.42 -19.99
C SER A 213 3.14 -26.00 -20.52
N PRO A 214 3.11 -24.97 -19.65
CA PRO A 214 3.16 -23.58 -20.10
C PRO A 214 4.41 -23.26 -20.92
N SER A 215 4.23 -22.37 -21.89
CA SER A 215 5.28 -21.85 -22.76
C SER A 215 6.30 -21.00 -22.00
N SER A 216 7.45 -20.74 -22.62
CA SER A 216 8.44 -19.82 -22.04
C SER A 216 7.95 -18.38 -22.11
N GLU A 217 7.12 -18.05 -23.10
CA GLU A 217 6.47 -16.76 -23.27
C GLU A 217 5.56 -16.47 -22.07
N TRP A 218 4.62 -17.37 -21.74
CA TRP A 218 3.74 -17.24 -20.57
C TRP A 218 4.51 -17.14 -19.26
N LYS A 219 5.50 -18.02 -19.05
CA LYS A 219 6.34 -18.02 -17.84
C LYS A 219 7.05 -16.69 -17.57
N ASN A 220 7.43 -15.97 -18.63
CA ASN A 220 8.11 -14.67 -18.55
C ASN A 220 7.13 -13.48 -18.70
N ALA A 221 5.84 -13.74 -18.89
CA ALA A 221 4.82 -12.71 -18.84
C ALA A 221 4.60 -12.28 -17.39
N ASP A 222 3.98 -11.12 -17.25
CA ASP A 222 3.56 -10.47 -16.00
C ASP A 222 2.13 -10.02 -16.31
N CYS A 223 1.17 -10.82 -15.87
CA CYS A 223 -0.21 -10.75 -16.35
C CYS A 223 -1.01 -9.64 -15.67
N ASP A 224 -0.76 -9.38 -14.40
CA ASP A 224 -1.40 -8.30 -13.65
C ASP A 224 -0.58 -6.99 -13.66
N GLY A 225 0.67 -7.04 -14.12
CA GLY A 225 1.55 -5.90 -14.30
C GLY A 225 2.20 -5.44 -12.99
N ASP A 226 2.34 -6.29 -11.99
CA ASP A 226 2.91 -5.98 -10.68
C ASP A 226 4.45 -5.92 -10.65
N GLY A 227 5.09 -6.36 -11.75
CA GLY A 227 6.54 -6.44 -11.89
C GLY A 227 7.16 -7.79 -11.51
N VAL A 228 6.35 -8.81 -11.23
CA VAL A 228 6.73 -10.20 -10.99
C VAL A 228 6.23 -11.05 -12.17
N THR A 229 7.08 -11.96 -12.66
CA THR A 229 6.65 -12.85 -13.75
C THR A 229 5.80 -14.00 -13.23
N ASN A 230 4.87 -14.51 -14.03
CA ASN A 230 4.02 -15.65 -13.71
C ASN A 230 4.79 -16.87 -13.14
N GLU A 231 5.96 -17.22 -13.70
CA GLU A 231 6.78 -18.34 -13.17
C GLU A 231 7.28 -18.07 -11.75
N LYS A 232 7.59 -16.81 -11.43
CA LYS A 232 8.13 -16.41 -10.13
C LYS A 232 7.04 -16.38 -9.07
N GLU A 233 5.84 -15.94 -9.42
CA GLU A 233 4.68 -15.95 -8.53
C GLU A 233 4.23 -17.36 -8.18
N LEU A 234 4.21 -18.27 -9.18
CA LEU A 234 4.00 -19.69 -8.92
C LEU A 234 5.06 -20.30 -7.99
N ASP A 235 6.30 -19.84 -8.07
CA ASP A 235 7.39 -20.28 -7.18
C ASP A 235 7.24 -19.68 -5.76
N ASP A 236 6.55 -18.54 -5.63
CA ASP A 236 6.31 -17.81 -4.38
C ASP A 236 4.95 -18.11 -3.73
N ASP A 237 4.12 -18.91 -4.39
CA ASP A 237 2.73 -19.20 -4.02
C ASP A 237 1.85 -17.91 -4.00
N THR A 238 2.10 -16.97 -4.91
CA THR A 238 1.26 -15.77 -5.15
C THR A 238 0.44 -15.88 -6.45
N ASP A 239 -0.61 -15.06 -6.62
CA ASP A 239 -1.56 -15.13 -7.75
C ASP A 239 -1.15 -14.22 -8.94
N PRO A 240 -0.79 -14.80 -10.11
CA PRO A 240 -0.40 -14.04 -11.32
C PRO A 240 -1.43 -13.08 -11.93
N PHE A 241 -2.62 -13.04 -11.35
CA PHE A 241 -3.73 -12.20 -11.81
C PHE A 241 -4.22 -11.21 -10.73
N ASP A 242 -3.62 -11.22 -9.54
CA ASP A 242 -3.92 -10.26 -8.48
C ASP A 242 -2.69 -9.41 -8.20
N SER A 243 -2.73 -8.19 -8.73
CA SER A 243 -1.64 -7.21 -8.63
C SER A 243 -1.26 -6.81 -7.21
N CYS A 244 -2.05 -7.21 -6.21
CA CYS A 244 -1.79 -6.98 -4.79
C CYS A 244 -1.41 -8.26 -4.03
N ASP A 245 -1.26 -9.39 -4.72
CA ASP A 245 -0.72 -10.64 -4.16
C ASP A 245 0.69 -10.87 -4.72
N LEU A 246 1.69 -10.21 -4.11
CA LEU A 246 3.09 -10.42 -4.49
C LEU A 246 4.06 -10.25 -3.35
N ILE A 247 5.31 -10.65 -3.60
CA ILE A 247 6.46 -10.30 -2.78
C ILE A 247 7.23 -9.20 -3.49
N VAL A 248 7.15 -7.95 -3.01
CA VAL A 248 7.83 -6.78 -3.62
C VAL A 248 9.31 -7.06 -3.93
N ALA A 249 10.03 -7.69 -3.00
CA ALA A 249 11.45 -7.99 -3.16
C ALA A 249 11.77 -8.97 -4.30
N HIS A 250 10.77 -9.63 -4.86
CA HIS A 250 10.87 -10.60 -5.95
C HIS A 250 10.56 -10.04 -7.33
N GLN A 251 10.20 -8.75 -7.44
CA GLN A 251 10.05 -8.07 -8.72
C GLN A 251 11.26 -8.30 -9.62
N ASN A 252 11.01 -8.90 -10.78
CA ASN A 252 12.02 -9.35 -11.73
C ASN A 252 11.79 -8.81 -13.15
N CYS A 253 10.69 -8.08 -13.38
CA CYS A 253 10.47 -7.24 -14.53
C CYS A 253 10.14 -5.79 -14.09
N SER A 254 9.46 -5.00 -14.91
CA SER A 254 9.17 -3.59 -14.59
C SER A 254 7.67 -3.42 -14.32
N PRO A 255 7.25 -2.97 -13.13
CA PRO A 255 5.84 -2.80 -12.82
C PRO A 255 5.15 -1.83 -13.78
N SER A 256 3.89 -2.13 -14.07
CA SER A 256 2.98 -1.34 -14.89
C SER A 256 2.68 0.03 -14.26
N THR A 257 2.08 0.92 -15.06
CA THR A 257 1.63 2.22 -14.50
C THR A 257 0.39 2.03 -13.65
N GLU A 258 -0.41 1.02 -13.96
CA GLU A 258 -1.61 0.61 -13.24
C GLU A 258 -1.24 0.19 -11.81
N TRP A 259 -0.31 -0.76 -11.64
CA TRP A 259 0.18 -1.21 -10.33
C TRP A 259 0.76 -0.07 -9.50
N LYS A 260 1.61 0.77 -10.11
CA LYS A 260 2.23 1.91 -9.42
C LYS A 260 1.26 2.92 -8.83
N ASN A 261 0.09 3.08 -9.46
CA ASN A 261 -0.97 3.97 -9.01
C ASN A 261 -2.06 3.24 -8.21
N ALA A 262 -1.95 1.92 -8.04
CA ALA A 262 -2.78 1.16 -7.13
C ALA A 262 -2.36 1.46 -5.68
N ASP A 263 -3.23 1.07 -4.77
CA ASP A 263 -3.17 1.25 -3.33
C ASP A 263 -3.68 -0.08 -2.77
N CYS A 264 -2.74 -0.99 -2.52
CA CYS A 264 -3.04 -2.41 -2.36
C CYS A 264 -3.62 -2.75 -0.98
N ASP A 265 -3.17 -2.07 0.06
CA ASP A 265 -3.69 -2.19 1.42
C ASP A 265 -4.85 -1.21 1.72
N GLY A 266 -5.06 -0.22 0.86
CA GLY A 266 -6.16 0.73 0.96
C GLY A 266 -5.91 1.83 1.98
N ASP A 267 -4.67 2.11 2.36
CA ASP A 267 -4.29 3.12 3.35
C ASP A 267 -4.34 4.57 2.79
N GLY A 268 -4.48 4.71 1.46
CA GLY A 268 -4.51 6.00 0.76
C GLY A 268 -3.15 6.47 0.25
N VAL A 269 -2.12 5.64 0.29
CA VAL A 269 -0.81 5.82 -0.31
C VAL A 269 -0.68 4.83 -1.48
N THR A 270 -0.20 5.31 -2.62
CA THR A 270 0.00 4.43 -3.78
C THR A 270 1.27 3.60 -3.64
N ASN A 271 1.29 2.39 -4.22
CA ASN A 271 2.45 1.49 -4.21
C ASN A 271 3.77 2.17 -4.62
N GLU A 272 3.79 3.03 -5.67
CA GLU A 272 5.02 3.75 -6.07
C GLU A 272 5.51 4.73 -5.00
N LYS A 273 4.59 5.32 -4.24
CA LYS A 273 4.90 6.30 -3.20
C LYS A 273 5.47 5.61 -1.95
N GLU A 274 4.95 4.46 -1.59
CA GLU A 274 5.43 3.64 -0.47
C GLU A 274 6.83 3.09 -0.73
N LEU A 275 7.07 2.59 -1.95
CA LEU A 275 8.43 2.23 -2.38
C LEU A 275 9.42 3.40 -2.31
N ASP A 276 8.96 4.63 -2.57
CA ASP A 276 9.79 5.82 -2.46
C ASP A 276 10.03 6.23 -0.98
N ASP A 277 9.13 5.84 -0.07
CA ASP A 277 9.17 6.13 1.37
C ASP A 277 9.77 5.00 2.21
N ASP A 278 10.09 3.86 1.60
CA ASP A 278 10.50 2.62 2.26
C ASP A 278 9.43 2.06 3.24
N THR A 279 8.14 2.21 2.90
CA THR A 279 7.00 1.58 3.60
C THR A 279 6.44 0.37 2.81
N ASP A 280 5.65 -0.50 3.45
CA ASP A 280 5.13 -1.75 2.87
C ASP A 280 3.74 -1.58 2.20
N PRO A 281 3.62 -1.72 0.85
CA PRO A 281 2.35 -1.61 0.11
C PRO A 281 1.22 -2.58 0.47
N PHE A 282 1.49 -3.51 1.38
CA PHE A 282 0.56 -4.52 1.85
C PHE A 282 0.26 -4.44 3.35
N ASP A 283 0.87 -3.51 4.08
CA ASP A 283 0.60 -3.26 5.48
C ASP A 283 -0.01 -1.88 5.67
N SER A 284 -1.33 -1.87 5.87
CA SER A 284 -2.12 -0.65 5.95
C SER A 284 -1.76 0.28 7.12
N CYS A 285 -0.91 -0.18 8.05
CA CYS A 285 -0.40 0.61 9.17
C CYS A 285 1.10 0.95 9.02
N ASP A 286 1.77 0.49 7.97
CA ASP A 286 3.12 0.92 7.60
C ASP A 286 3.03 2.02 6.54
N LEU A 287 2.82 3.25 6.98
CA LEU A 287 2.68 4.40 6.08
C LEU A 287 3.27 5.67 6.66
N ILE A 288 3.42 6.68 5.80
CA ILE A 288 3.57 8.06 6.23
C ILE A 288 2.25 8.77 5.96
N VAL A 289 1.47 9.04 7.01
CA VAL A 289 0.11 9.64 6.89
C VAL A 289 0.11 10.92 6.05
N ALA A 290 1.13 11.77 6.19
CA ALA A 290 1.28 13.01 5.41
C ALA A 290 1.51 12.81 3.90
N HIS A 291 1.81 11.58 3.47
CA HIS A 291 2.09 11.20 2.09
C HIS A 291 0.92 10.57 1.35
N GLN A 292 -0.23 10.37 2.01
CA GLN A 292 -1.47 9.95 1.36
C GLN A 292 -1.76 10.77 0.10
N ASN A 293 -1.81 10.09 -1.04
CA ASN A 293 -1.92 10.66 -2.37
C ASN A 293 -3.10 10.09 -3.19
N CYS A 294 -3.81 9.10 -2.65
CA CYS A 294 -5.12 8.65 -3.08
C CYS A 294 -6.15 8.75 -1.93
N SER A 295 -7.32 8.13 -2.07
CA SER A 295 -8.37 8.19 -1.06
C SER A 295 -8.34 6.90 -0.24
N PRO A 296 -8.11 6.96 1.08
CA PRO A 296 -8.10 5.76 1.92
C PRO A 296 -9.41 4.98 1.81
N SER A 297 -9.30 3.66 1.88
CA SER A 297 -10.41 2.73 1.86
C SER A 297 -11.34 2.91 3.07
N THR A 298 -12.48 2.23 3.05
CA THR A 298 -13.35 2.18 4.24
C THR A 298 -12.81 1.23 5.30
N GLU A 299 -12.03 0.21 4.89
CA GLU A 299 -11.44 -0.75 5.82
C GLU A 299 -10.38 -0.06 6.67
N TRP A 300 -9.43 0.63 6.04
CA TRP A 300 -8.40 1.43 6.72
C TRP A 300 -9.01 2.48 7.66
N LYS A 301 -10.03 3.22 7.21
CA LYS A 301 -10.70 4.22 8.06
C LYS A 301 -11.38 3.65 9.31
N ASN A 302 -11.75 2.37 9.31
CA ASN A 302 -12.37 1.70 10.45
C ASN A 302 -11.35 0.87 11.25
N ALA A 303 -10.12 0.72 10.75
CA ALA A 303 -9.02 0.15 11.49
C ALA A 303 -8.51 1.13 12.53
N ASP A 304 -7.66 0.62 13.41
CA ASP A 304 -7.02 1.29 14.53
C ASP A 304 -5.58 0.75 14.50
N CYS A 305 -4.67 1.55 13.98
CA CYS A 305 -3.34 1.09 13.61
C CYS A 305 -2.37 1.05 14.80
N ASP A 306 -2.47 1.98 15.74
CA ASP A 306 -1.62 2.04 16.93
C ASP A 306 -2.26 1.37 18.17
N GLY A 307 -3.54 1.04 18.10
CA GLY A 307 -4.27 0.32 19.13
C GLY A 307 -4.79 1.21 20.25
N ASP A 308 -4.85 2.53 20.08
CA ASP A 308 -5.34 3.49 21.08
C ASP A 308 -6.87 3.38 21.34
N GLY A 309 -7.59 2.61 20.52
CA GLY A 309 -9.03 2.39 20.58
C GLY A 309 -9.86 3.42 19.78
N VAL A 310 -9.23 4.32 19.06
CA VAL A 310 -9.82 5.27 18.11
C VAL A 310 -9.60 4.75 16.70
N THR A 311 -10.52 5.04 15.77
CA THR A 311 -10.34 4.60 14.38
C THR A 311 -9.51 5.62 13.62
N ASN A 312 -8.69 5.17 12.67
CA ASN A 312 -7.86 6.04 11.83
C ASN A 312 -8.69 7.16 11.16
N GLY A 313 -9.94 6.88 10.81
CA GLY A 313 -10.87 7.86 10.22
C GLY A 313 -11.36 8.93 11.20
N ASP A 314 -11.58 8.56 12.46
CA ASP A 314 -11.97 9.48 13.53
C ASP A 314 -10.77 10.34 13.95
N GLU A 315 -9.58 9.77 14.02
CA GLU A 315 -8.34 10.49 14.32
C GLU A 315 -7.98 11.56 13.29
N ILE A 316 -8.09 11.23 11.98
CA ILE A 316 -7.97 12.25 10.92
C ILE A 316 -8.97 13.40 11.13
N THR A 317 -10.17 13.08 11.64
CA THR A 317 -11.22 14.08 11.88
C THR A 317 -10.91 14.95 13.09
N ASP A 318 -10.34 14.35 14.14
CA ASP A 318 -9.95 14.99 15.39
C ASP A 318 -8.62 15.74 15.26
N GLY A 319 -7.82 15.39 14.25
CA GLY A 319 -6.52 15.98 13.96
C GLY A 319 -5.38 15.35 14.75
N THR A 320 -5.54 14.10 15.16
CA THR A 320 -4.53 13.26 15.81
C THR A 320 -3.85 12.32 14.78
N ASP A 321 -2.78 11.62 15.17
CA ASP A 321 -1.97 10.79 14.28
C ASP A 321 -2.28 9.29 14.43
N PRO A 322 -2.87 8.62 13.42
CA PRO A 322 -3.28 7.21 13.49
C PRO A 322 -2.20 6.15 13.73
N LEU A 323 -0.94 6.58 13.88
CA LEU A 323 0.21 5.72 14.11
C LEU A 323 0.93 6.06 15.42
N ASP A 324 0.46 7.07 16.16
CA ASP A 324 1.03 7.46 17.44
C ASP A 324 0.04 7.11 18.56
N PRO A 325 0.28 6.01 19.30
CA PRO A 325 -0.65 5.56 20.33
C PRO A 325 -0.88 6.57 21.47
N CYS A 326 -0.07 7.63 21.55
CA CYS A 326 -0.19 8.68 22.56
C CYS A 326 -0.75 9.99 22.00
N ASP A 327 -1.02 10.07 20.69
CA ASP A 327 -1.74 11.19 20.06
C ASP A 327 -3.16 10.75 19.74
N TYR A 328 -4.07 10.86 20.72
CA TYR A 328 -5.46 10.49 20.53
C TYR A 328 -6.43 11.36 21.32
N ASN A 329 -7.71 11.23 20.99
CA ASN A 329 -8.79 11.89 21.72
C ASN A 329 -9.55 10.86 22.57
N PRO A 330 -9.43 10.90 23.92
CA PRO A 330 -10.12 9.96 24.80
C PRO A 330 -11.65 9.92 24.65
N ASP A 331 -12.28 11.02 24.21
CA ASP A 331 -13.72 11.08 23.97
C ASP A 331 -14.16 10.30 22.70
N SER A 332 -13.22 9.96 21.82
CA SER A 332 -13.43 9.28 20.54
C SER A 332 -13.14 7.77 20.57
N ILE A 333 -12.75 7.22 21.72
CA ILE A 333 -12.52 5.78 21.89
C ILE A 333 -13.82 5.01 21.63
N THR A 334 -13.79 4.13 20.64
CA THR A 334 -14.92 3.24 20.29
C THR A 334 -14.54 1.77 20.17
N LEU A 335 -13.25 1.48 20.10
CA LEU A 335 -12.67 0.15 20.01
C LEU A 335 -11.94 -0.22 21.32
N PRO A 336 -11.68 -1.53 21.57
CA PRO A 336 -10.82 -1.94 22.65
C PRO A 336 -9.38 -1.55 22.38
N GLN A 337 -8.74 -0.91 23.35
CA GLN A 337 -7.32 -0.56 23.27
C GLN A 337 -6.45 -1.82 23.28
N SER A 338 -5.37 -1.83 22.49
CA SER A 338 -4.54 -3.00 22.24
C SER A 338 -3.16 -2.60 21.70
N GLY A 339 -2.38 -3.58 21.20
CA GLY A 339 -1.20 -3.29 20.38
C GLY A 339 -0.14 -2.41 21.06
N ASP A 340 0.33 -1.42 20.30
CA ASP A 340 1.41 -0.53 20.70
C ASP A 340 1.00 0.38 21.85
N TYR A 341 -0.27 0.84 21.88
CA TYR A 341 -0.85 1.60 22.99
C TYR A 341 -0.62 0.96 24.35
N LEU A 342 -0.88 -0.34 24.51
CA LEU A 342 -0.72 -1.01 25.81
C LEU A 342 0.72 -1.00 26.32
N THR A 343 1.70 -0.93 25.40
CA THR A 343 3.12 -0.93 25.74
C THR A 343 3.74 0.46 25.79
N ALA A 344 2.98 1.48 25.37
CA ALA A 344 3.37 2.87 25.44
C ALA A 344 3.29 3.39 26.89
N ASP A 345 3.95 4.52 27.10
CA ASP A 345 3.99 5.31 28.34
C ASP A 345 3.72 6.75 27.86
N CYS A 346 2.45 7.15 27.86
CA CYS A 346 2.00 8.30 27.09
C CYS A 346 2.21 9.64 27.80
N ASP A 347 2.26 9.66 29.13
CA ASP A 347 2.62 10.83 29.93
C ASP A 347 4.11 10.86 30.31
N GLY A 348 4.81 9.73 30.14
CA GLY A 348 6.24 9.61 30.36
C GLY A 348 6.61 9.45 31.83
N ASP A 349 5.71 9.00 32.69
CA ASP A 349 5.97 8.72 34.10
C ASP A 349 6.78 7.43 34.34
N GLY A 350 7.04 6.65 33.29
CA GLY A 350 7.76 5.39 33.36
C GLY A 350 6.87 4.16 33.61
N VAL A 351 5.56 4.32 33.67
CA VAL A 351 4.55 3.25 33.76
C VAL A 351 3.92 3.06 32.38
N THR A 352 3.63 1.81 32.02
CA THR A 352 2.97 1.55 30.72
C THR A 352 1.46 1.67 30.85
N ASN A 353 0.77 2.07 29.80
CA ASN A 353 -0.69 2.18 29.76
C ASN A 353 -1.41 0.87 30.17
N GLU A 354 -0.82 -0.32 29.93
CA GLU A 354 -1.37 -1.61 30.40
C GLU A 354 -1.35 -1.72 31.94
N ASP A 355 -0.27 -1.30 32.57
CA ASP A 355 -0.10 -1.34 34.02
C ASP A 355 -1.03 -0.30 34.67
N GLU A 356 -1.11 0.90 34.11
CA GLU A 356 -2.01 1.95 34.59
C GLU A 356 -3.49 1.58 34.46
N THR A 357 -3.87 0.96 33.33
CA THR A 357 -5.23 0.41 33.18
C THR A 357 -5.53 -0.65 34.25
N THR A 358 -4.51 -1.42 34.66
CA THR A 358 -4.64 -2.45 35.69
C THR A 358 -4.75 -1.84 37.09
N ASP A 359 -4.02 -0.78 37.35
CA ASP A 359 -3.99 -0.07 38.64
C ASP A 359 -5.16 0.91 38.79
N GLY A 360 -5.74 1.35 37.68
CA GLY A 360 -6.81 2.34 37.61
C GLY A 360 -6.31 3.77 37.69
N THR A 361 -5.08 4.03 37.24
CA THR A 361 -4.53 5.38 37.04
C THR A 361 -4.77 5.88 35.61
N ASP A 362 -4.52 7.16 35.34
CA ASP A 362 -4.80 7.82 34.05
C ASP A 362 -3.55 7.90 33.15
N PRO A 363 -3.49 7.19 32.00
CA PRO A 363 -2.32 7.15 31.11
C PRO A 363 -1.88 8.45 30.44
N LEU A 364 -2.60 9.54 30.71
CA LEU A 364 -2.30 10.88 30.20
C LEU A 364 -1.97 11.87 31.33
N ASP A 365 -1.91 11.41 32.58
CA ASP A 365 -1.61 12.22 33.76
C ASP A 365 -0.42 11.63 34.51
N GLY A 366 0.78 12.13 34.20
CA GLY A 366 2.01 11.59 34.79
C GLY A 366 2.18 11.82 36.29
N CYS A 367 1.21 12.44 36.97
CA CYS A 367 1.16 12.51 38.44
C CYS A 367 0.18 11.49 39.05
N ASP A 368 -0.60 10.77 38.24
CA ASP A 368 -1.47 9.67 38.66
C ASP A 368 -0.80 8.35 38.32
N TYR A 369 0.01 7.81 39.23
CA TYR A 369 0.75 6.57 38.96
C TYR A 369 1.08 5.74 40.19
N VAL A 370 1.39 4.47 39.99
CA VAL A 370 1.89 3.60 41.06
C VAL A 370 3.41 3.47 40.94
N ALA A 371 4.15 4.09 41.87
CA ALA A 371 5.61 4.12 41.87
C ALA A 371 6.27 2.71 41.79
N GLU A 372 5.61 1.67 42.31
CA GLU A 372 6.10 0.29 42.23
C GLU A 372 6.12 -0.29 40.80
N HIS A 373 5.36 0.30 39.88
CA HIS A 373 5.24 -0.10 38.47
C HIS A 373 5.98 0.80 37.48
N GLN A 374 6.71 1.81 37.96
CA GLN A 374 7.64 2.59 37.13
C GLN A 374 8.81 1.71 36.67
N THR A 375 8.65 1.08 35.51
CA THR A 375 9.61 0.11 34.95
C THR A 375 10.33 0.64 33.72
N GLN A 376 9.82 1.71 33.11
CA GLN A 376 10.42 2.42 31.99
C GLN A 376 11.19 3.66 32.46
N PRO A 377 12.07 4.23 31.62
CA PRO A 377 12.69 5.53 31.91
C PRO A 377 11.67 6.66 31.82
N THR A 378 11.65 7.54 32.83
CA THR A 378 10.81 8.74 32.83
C THR A 378 11.23 9.75 31.76
N SER A 379 10.26 10.52 31.28
CA SER A 379 10.43 11.58 30.29
C SER A 379 11.00 12.86 30.89
N THR A 380 11.53 13.74 30.05
CA THR A 380 11.99 15.06 30.53
C THR A 380 10.87 15.97 30.98
N ASP A 381 9.66 15.73 30.48
CA ASP A 381 8.50 16.55 30.82
C ASP A 381 7.99 16.15 32.19
N TRP A 382 7.85 14.85 32.47
CA TRP A 382 7.57 14.31 33.81
C TRP A 382 8.60 14.77 34.86
N ASN A 383 9.89 14.66 34.54
CA ASN A 383 10.98 15.05 35.45
C ASN A 383 10.95 16.52 35.87
N ALA A 384 10.32 17.40 35.09
CA ALA A 384 10.26 18.84 35.34
C ALA A 384 8.98 19.29 36.06
N VAL A 385 8.04 18.37 36.28
CA VAL A 385 6.80 18.60 37.04
C VAL A 385 7.08 18.43 38.53
N ASP A 386 6.20 18.99 39.35
CA ASP A 386 6.09 18.89 40.79
C ASP A 386 4.68 18.36 41.03
N CYS A 387 4.57 17.05 41.33
CA CYS A 387 3.29 16.34 41.29
C CYS A 387 2.43 16.56 42.53
N ASP A 388 3.04 16.69 43.70
CA ASP A 388 2.34 16.91 44.97
C ASP A 388 2.26 18.39 45.41
N GLY A 389 2.99 19.26 44.71
CA GLY A 389 2.97 20.71 44.90
C GLY A 389 3.88 21.20 46.03
N ASP A 390 4.82 20.40 46.53
CA ASP A 390 5.75 20.77 47.60
C ASP A 390 6.84 21.80 47.17
N GLY A 391 6.90 22.10 45.88
CA GLY A 391 7.85 23.03 45.27
C GLY A 391 9.16 22.39 44.79
N VAL A 392 9.30 21.07 44.85
CA VAL A 392 10.43 20.28 44.37
C VAL A 392 10.00 19.52 43.10
N THR A 393 10.89 19.41 42.13
CA THR A 393 10.58 18.67 40.90
C THR A 393 10.83 17.18 41.09
N ASN A 394 10.08 16.33 40.38
CA ASN A 394 10.22 14.88 40.43
C ASN A 394 11.68 14.38 40.20
N GLU A 395 12.49 15.06 39.36
CA GLU A 395 13.91 14.73 39.16
C GLU A 395 14.76 14.97 40.42
N ASP A 396 14.52 16.08 41.11
CA ASP A 396 15.24 16.47 42.32
C ASP A 396 14.84 15.54 43.47
N GLU A 397 13.57 15.19 43.60
CA GLU A 397 13.08 14.23 44.59
C GLU A 397 13.63 12.82 44.37
N THR A 398 13.63 12.34 43.13
CA THR A 398 14.26 11.06 42.77
C THR A 398 15.76 11.08 43.14
N THR A 399 16.42 12.23 43.00
CA THR A 399 17.84 12.41 43.36
C THR A 399 18.06 12.43 44.87
N ASP A 400 17.16 13.07 45.61
CA ASP A 400 17.20 13.21 47.06
C ASP A 400 16.67 11.96 47.78
N GLY A 401 15.95 11.11 47.06
CA GLY A 401 15.34 9.88 47.56
C GLY A 401 14.05 10.12 48.34
N THR A 402 13.31 11.16 47.98
CA THR A 402 11.97 11.50 48.48
C THR A 402 10.90 11.06 47.47
N ASP A 403 9.62 11.12 47.83
CA ASP A 403 8.50 10.57 47.06
C ASP A 403 7.70 11.65 46.32
N PRO A 404 7.73 11.69 44.97
CA PRO A 404 7.05 12.75 44.19
C PRO A 404 5.52 12.83 44.29
N GLN A 405 4.88 11.91 45.03
CA GLN A 405 3.45 11.93 45.30
C GLN A 405 3.12 12.20 46.78
N ASP A 406 4.11 12.37 47.65
CA ASP A 406 3.90 12.66 49.08
C ASP A 406 4.34 14.09 49.39
N PRO A 407 3.39 15.04 49.52
CA PRO A 407 3.73 16.45 49.74
C PRO A 407 4.47 16.73 51.06
N CYS A 408 4.59 15.73 51.94
CA CYS A 408 5.31 15.85 53.20
C CYS A 408 6.64 15.07 53.21
N ASP A 409 6.99 14.36 52.14
CA ASP A 409 8.30 13.73 51.95
C ASP A 409 9.10 14.52 50.92
N PHE A 410 9.85 15.54 51.38
CA PHE A 410 10.67 16.35 50.50
C PHE A 410 11.92 16.91 51.16
N ASN A 411 12.82 17.46 50.34
CA ASN A 411 14.01 18.17 50.81
C ASN A 411 13.83 19.69 50.69
N PRO A 412 13.70 20.42 51.81
CA PRO A 412 13.51 21.88 51.78
C PRO A 412 14.64 22.67 51.08
N ASP A 413 15.86 22.11 51.01
CA ASP A 413 16.98 22.74 50.29
C ASP A 413 16.84 22.66 48.75
N SER A 414 15.96 21.78 48.25
CA SER A 414 15.72 21.50 46.83
C SER A 414 14.48 22.20 46.26
N ILE A 415 13.76 22.98 47.08
CA ILE A 415 12.61 23.77 46.61
C ILE A 415 13.08 24.81 45.59
N THR A 416 12.56 24.68 44.37
CA THR A 416 12.84 25.63 43.27
C THR A 416 11.58 26.19 42.63
N LEU A 417 10.42 25.58 42.90
CA LEU A 417 9.10 25.98 42.41
C LEU A 417 8.24 26.56 43.55
N PRO A 418 7.16 27.30 43.21
CA PRO A 418 6.20 27.72 44.21
C PRO A 418 5.37 26.53 44.70
N GLN A 419 5.31 26.38 46.01
CA GLN A 419 4.41 25.45 46.69
C GLN A 419 2.94 25.70 46.33
N SER A 420 2.18 24.63 46.11
CA SER A 420 0.80 24.66 45.64
C SER A 420 0.05 23.36 45.95
N GLY A 421 -1.12 23.17 45.34
CA GLY A 421 -1.78 21.86 45.30
C GLY A 421 -1.98 21.17 46.64
N ASP A 422 -1.59 19.90 46.68
CA ASP A 422 -1.83 19.00 47.81
C ASP A 422 -0.98 19.40 49.02
N TYR A 423 0.26 19.86 48.81
CA TYR A 423 1.11 20.46 49.84
C TYR A 423 0.39 21.52 50.67
N LEU A 424 -0.30 22.46 50.05
CA LEU A 424 -1.00 23.52 50.80
C LEU A 424 -2.11 23.00 51.70
N THR A 425 -2.71 21.86 51.36
CA THR A 425 -3.80 21.24 52.11
C THR A 425 -3.34 20.17 53.10
N ALA A 426 -2.06 19.77 53.01
CA ALA A 426 -1.44 18.82 53.90
C ALA A 426 -1.13 19.46 55.27
N ASP A 427 -0.85 18.59 56.24
CA ASP A 427 -0.45 18.89 57.61
C ASP A 427 0.77 17.99 57.86
N CYS A 428 1.97 18.51 57.55
CA CYS A 428 3.16 17.68 57.41
C CYS A 428 3.84 17.31 58.73
N ASP A 429 3.67 18.12 59.77
CA ASP A 429 4.13 17.78 61.11
C ASP A 429 3.03 17.15 62.00
N GLY A 430 1.78 17.18 61.54
CA GLY A 430 0.65 16.53 62.16
C GLY A 430 0.12 17.28 63.38
N ASP A 431 0.35 18.58 63.49
CA ASP A 431 -0.14 19.42 64.57
C ASP A 431 -1.63 19.81 64.41
N GLY A 432 -2.26 19.43 63.30
CA GLY A 432 -3.65 19.73 62.99
C GLY A 432 -3.88 21.07 62.27
N VAL A 433 -2.82 21.80 61.92
CA VAL A 433 -2.84 23.01 61.08
C VAL A 433 -2.41 22.62 59.66
N THR A 434 -2.95 23.30 58.65
CA THR A 434 -2.53 23.04 57.27
C THR A 434 -1.36 23.92 56.89
N ASN A 435 -0.50 23.44 55.98
CA ASN A 435 0.65 24.20 55.51
C ASN A 435 0.26 25.57 54.92
N GLU A 436 -0.94 25.72 54.32
CA GLU A 436 -1.48 27.01 53.85
C GLU A 436 -1.73 27.99 55.01
N ASP A 437 -2.34 27.51 56.09
CA ASP A 437 -2.63 28.32 57.28
C ASP A 437 -1.33 28.73 57.96
N GLU A 438 -0.38 27.80 58.12
CA GLU A 438 0.92 28.08 58.72
C GLU A 438 1.75 29.08 57.92
N THR A 439 1.76 28.94 56.59
CA THR A 439 2.39 29.92 55.70
C THR A 439 1.75 31.30 55.87
N THR A 440 0.45 31.36 56.09
CA THR A 440 -0.30 32.62 56.31
C THR A 440 0.04 33.23 57.66
N ASP A 441 0.22 32.41 58.68
CA ASP A 441 0.48 32.79 60.05
C ASP A 441 1.96 33.08 60.32
N GLY A 442 2.83 32.53 59.47
CA GLY A 442 4.29 32.61 59.58
C GLY A 442 4.88 31.61 60.58
N THR A 443 4.22 30.48 60.80
CA THR A 443 4.74 29.30 61.52
C THR A 443 5.40 28.33 60.54
N ASP A 444 6.12 27.32 61.04
CA ASP A 444 6.93 26.39 60.23
C ASP A 444 6.20 25.05 60.00
N PRO A 445 5.78 24.73 58.75
CA PRO A 445 5.00 23.52 58.45
C PRO A 445 5.66 22.17 58.67
N LEU A 446 6.89 22.17 59.17
CA LEU A 446 7.66 20.97 59.50
C LEU A 446 8.02 20.91 60.99
N ASP A 447 7.54 21.85 61.81
CA ASP A 447 7.77 21.92 63.24
C ASP A 447 6.45 21.97 64.01
N GLY A 448 5.95 20.80 64.42
CA GLY A 448 4.65 20.70 65.08
C GLY A 448 4.54 21.38 66.45
N CYS A 449 5.60 22.05 66.94
CA CYS A 449 5.53 22.93 68.11
C CYS A 449 5.48 24.42 67.76
N ASP A 450 5.64 24.79 66.49
CA ASP A 450 5.46 26.15 65.96
C ASP A 450 4.12 26.23 65.24
N TYR A 451 3.05 26.60 65.95
CA TYR A 451 1.72 26.65 65.36
C TYR A 451 0.77 27.65 66.02
N MET A 452 -0.31 28.01 65.33
CA MET A 452 -1.39 28.80 65.92
C MET A 452 -2.56 27.91 66.32
N ALA A 453 -2.75 27.70 67.63
CA ALA A 453 -3.82 26.86 68.19
C ALA A 453 -5.24 27.23 67.71
N GLU A 454 -5.49 28.48 67.29
CA GLU A 454 -6.79 28.89 66.73
C GLU A 454 -7.07 28.36 65.31
N HIS A 455 -6.05 27.87 64.61
CA HIS A 455 -6.11 27.29 63.27
C HIS A 455 -5.92 25.78 63.22
N GLN A 456 -5.80 25.11 64.37
CA GLN A 456 -5.85 23.64 64.47
C GLN A 456 -7.26 23.14 64.10
N THR A 457 -7.46 22.87 62.82
CA THR A 457 -8.76 22.47 62.24
C THR A 457 -8.80 21.02 61.81
N GLN A 458 -7.63 20.38 61.67
CA GLN A 458 -7.46 18.96 61.36
C GLN A 458 -7.22 18.13 62.64
N PRO A 459 -7.37 16.80 62.58
CA PRO A 459 -6.97 15.93 63.67
C PRO A 459 -5.45 15.88 63.82
N THR A 460 -4.95 16.04 65.05
CA THR A 460 -3.53 15.89 65.36
C THR A 460 -3.04 14.44 65.20
N SER A 461 -1.78 14.28 64.81
CA SER A 461 -1.10 13.00 64.64
C SER A 461 -0.72 12.36 65.97
N THR A 462 -0.46 11.05 65.97
CA THR A 462 0.03 10.37 67.19
C THR A 462 1.41 10.81 67.62
N ASP A 463 2.22 11.29 66.67
CA ASP A 463 3.58 11.72 66.92
C ASP A 463 3.56 13.09 67.60
N TRP A 464 2.77 14.04 67.08
CA TRP A 464 2.52 15.31 67.74
C TRP A 464 1.96 15.13 69.16
N ASN A 465 0.96 14.26 69.31
CA ASN A 465 0.32 13.98 70.61
C ASN A 465 1.30 13.47 71.70
N ALA A 466 2.41 12.86 71.30
CA ALA A 466 3.41 12.28 72.20
C ALA A 466 4.57 13.22 72.54
N VAL A 467 4.65 14.37 71.88
CA VAL A 467 5.66 15.42 72.14
C VAL A 467 5.20 16.30 73.31
N ASP A 468 6.17 16.98 73.92
CA ASP A 468 6.03 18.00 74.95
C ASP A 468 6.69 19.26 74.37
N CYS A 469 5.86 20.17 73.87
CA CYS A 469 6.32 21.28 73.04
C CYS A 469 6.97 22.41 73.84
N ASP A 470 6.50 22.67 75.06
CA ASP A 470 7.01 23.74 75.92
C ASP A 470 8.05 23.26 76.96
N GLY A 471 8.21 21.94 77.09
CA GLY A 471 9.18 21.28 77.95
C GLY A 471 8.74 21.15 79.40
N ASP A 472 7.48 21.34 79.74
CA ASP A 472 6.95 21.26 81.11
C ASP A 472 6.85 19.82 81.67
N GLY A 473 7.10 18.83 80.83
CA GLY A 473 7.07 17.40 81.14
C GLY A 473 5.72 16.72 80.92
N VAL A 474 4.71 17.41 80.40
CA VAL A 474 3.39 16.90 80.03
C VAL A 474 3.33 16.79 78.50
N THR A 475 2.71 15.73 77.99
CA THR A 475 2.56 15.57 76.53
C THR A 475 1.37 16.35 76.01
N ASN A 476 1.41 16.80 74.76
CA ASN A 476 0.34 17.54 74.10
C ASN A 476 -1.06 16.85 74.22
N GLU A 477 -1.14 15.50 74.18
CA GLU A 477 -2.41 14.76 74.39
C GLU A 477 -2.97 14.92 75.82
N ASP A 478 -2.10 14.84 76.82
CA ASP A 478 -2.46 14.97 78.24
C ASP A 478 -2.88 16.41 78.54
N GLU A 479 -2.22 17.39 77.95
CA GLU A 479 -2.58 18.81 78.09
C GLU A 479 -3.91 19.14 77.41
N THR A 480 -4.14 18.62 76.21
CA THR A 480 -5.45 18.73 75.54
C THR A 480 -6.55 18.09 76.40
N THR A 481 -6.25 16.99 77.07
CA THR A 481 -7.19 16.29 77.97
C THR A 481 -7.45 17.07 79.25
N ASP A 482 -6.42 17.69 79.81
CA ASP A 482 -6.47 18.48 81.04
C ASP A 482 -6.99 19.91 80.80
N GLY A 483 -6.99 20.35 79.54
CA GLY A 483 -7.40 21.69 79.11
C GLY A 483 -6.35 22.76 79.41
N THR A 484 -5.07 22.38 79.37
CA THR A 484 -3.90 23.27 79.46
C THR A 484 -3.33 23.54 78.06
N ASP A 485 -2.41 24.48 77.92
CA ASP A 485 -1.92 24.99 76.63
C ASP A 485 -0.55 24.39 76.27
N PRO A 486 -0.45 23.54 75.22
CA PRO A 486 0.81 22.86 74.88
C PRO A 486 1.99 23.73 74.44
N GLN A 487 1.78 25.04 74.32
CA GLN A 487 2.84 26.01 74.02
C GLN A 487 3.17 26.93 75.22
N ASP A 488 2.47 26.82 76.36
CA ASP A 488 2.72 27.65 77.53
C ASP A 488 3.34 26.83 78.68
N PRO A 489 4.67 26.94 78.90
CA PRO A 489 5.38 26.15 79.91
C PRO A 489 4.92 26.39 81.35
N CYS A 490 4.05 27.38 81.58
CA CYS A 490 3.47 27.69 82.88
C CYS A 490 1.99 27.30 83.01
N ASP A 491 1.35 26.83 81.95
CA ASP A 491 -0.01 26.29 81.97
C ASP A 491 0.02 24.77 81.85
N TYR A 492 0.11 24.08 82.98
CA TYR A 492 0.14 22.62 82.99
C TYR A 492 -0.46 21.99 84.23
N ASN A 493 -0.71 20.68 84.17
CA ASN A 493 -1.15 19.88 85.29
C ASN A 493 0.01 19.08 85.90
N PRO A 494 0.51 19.43 87.11
CA PRO A 494 1.62 18.73 87.74
C PRO A 494 1.38 17.22 88.02
N ASP A 495 0.11 16.79 88.10
CA ASP A 495 -0.23 15.36 88.27
C ASP A 495 -0.06 14.54 86.97
N SER A 496 0.06 15.20 85.81
CA SER A 496 0.15 14.62 84.46
C SER A 496 1.58 14.62 83.89
N ILE A 497 2.58 15.10 84.66
CA ILE A 497 3.98 15.05 84.24
C ILE A 497 4.42 13.58 84.08
N THR A 498 4.80 13.21 82.85
CA THR A 498 5.31 11.88 82.51
C THR A 498 6.69 11.92 81.84
N LEU A 499 7.11 13.08 81.35
CA LEU A 499 8.38 13.32 80.69
C LEU A 499 9.33 14.17 81.57
N PRO A 500 10.65 14.18 81.28
CA PRO A 500 11.58 15.07 81.94
C PRO A 500 11.38 16.52 81.48
N GLN A 501 11.12 17.40 82.45
CA GLN A 501 11.12 18.85 82.24
C GLN A 501 12.41 19.36 81.60
N SER A 502 12.27 20.21 80.58
CA SER A 502 13.36 20.68 79.74
C SER A 502 13.04 22.04 79.09
N GLY A 503 13.81 22.41 78.05
CA GLY A 503 13.45 23.52 77.15
C GLY A 503 13.05 24.82 77.83
N ASP A 504 11.93 25.37 77.35
CA ASP A 504 11.43 26.69 77.71
C ASP A 504 10.92 26.71 79.15
N TYR A 505 10.31 25.63 79.63
CA TYR A 505 9.96 25.44 81.04
C TYR A 505 11.12 25.74 81.99
N LEU A 506 12.32 25.23 81.74
CA LEU A 506 13.45 25.47 82.66
C LEU A 506 13.83 26.94 82.77
N THR A 507 13.57 27.71 81.72
CA THR A 507 13.89 29.15 81.63
C THR A 507 12.74 30.06 81.99
N ALA A 508 11.52 29.52 82.11
CA ALA A 508 10.33 30.24 82.52
C ALA A 508 10.38 30.62 84.00
N ASP A 509 9.58 31.62 84.37
CA ASP A 509 9.37 32.18 85.71
C ASP A 509 7.86 32.16 85.95
N CYS A 510 7.33 30.98 86.28
CA CYS A 510 5.90 30.72 86.23
C CYS A 510 5.12 31.36 87.38
N ASP A 511 5.76 31.57 88.54
CA ASP A 511 5.18 32.31 89.67
C ASP A 511 5.41 33.83 89.57
N GLY A 512 6.31 34.27 88.69
CA GLY A 512 6.63 35.67 88.43
C GLY A 512 7.45 36.34 89.53
N ASP A 513 8.15 35.57 90.37
CA ASP A 513 8.97 36.06 91.47
C ASP A 513 10.37 36.55 91.03
N GLY A 514 10.73 36.24 89.78
CA GLY A 514 12.00 36.61 89.14
C GLY A 514 13.09 35.53 89.24
N VAL A 515 12.75 34.31 89.66
CA VAL A 515 13.60 33.12 89.65
C VAL A 515 13.09 32.16 88.58
N THR A 516 14.00 31.53 87.83
CA THR A 516 13.62 30.57 86.79
C THR A 516 13.30 29.20 87.41
N ASN A 517 12.41 28.43 86.79
CA ASN A 517 12.02 27.09 87.25
C ASN A 517 13.22 26.14 87.50
N GLU A 518 14.31 26.24 86.71
CA GLU A 518 15.55 25.47 86.95
C GLU A 518 16.23 25.83 88.30
N ASP A 519 16.32 27.13 88.58
CA ASP A 519 16.92 27.65 89.81
C ASP A 519 16.05 27.28 91.02
N GLU A 520 14.73 27.32 90.87
CA GLU A 520 13.78 26.92 91.91
C GLU A 520 13.86 25.44 92.25
N THR A 521 13.94 24.59 91.22
CA THR A 521 14.15 23.15 91.39
C THR A 521 15.47 22.87 92.14
N THR A 522 16.50 23.68 91.88
CA THR A 522 17.81 23.57 92.54
C THR A 522 17.77 24.05 93.99
N ASP A 523 17.08 25.15 94.25
CA ASP A 523 16.97 25.79 95.56
C ASP A 523 15.87 25.14 96.45
N GLY A 524 15.02 24.30 95.86
CA GLY A 524 13.93 23.59 96.51
C GLY A 524 12.71 24.47 96.80
N THR A 525 12.49 25.50 95.98
CA THR A 525 11.24 26.29 95.91
C THR A 525 10.32 25.68 94.85
N ASP A 526 9.05 26.07 94.87
CA ASP A 526 7.99 25.47 94.05
C ASP A 526 7.72 26.39 92.85
N PRO A 527 7.91 25.93 91.60
CA PRO A 527 7.74 26.70 90.36
C PRO A 527 6.39 27.42 90.16
N LEU A 528 5.40 27.20 91.03
CA LEU A 528 4.04 27.73 90.91
C LEU A 528 3.51 28.47 92.17
N ASP A 529 4.31 28.74 93.21
CA ASP A 529 3.83 29.23 94.55
C ASP A 529 3.40 30.72 94.63
#